data_AF-A0A8K0KRZ4-F1
#
_entry.id   AF-A0A8K0KRZ4-F1
#
_cell.length_a   1.000
_cell.length_b   1.000
_cell.length_c   1.000
_cell.angle_alpha   90.00
_cell.angle_beta   90.00
_cell.angle_gamma   90.00
#
_symmetry.space_group_name_H-M   'P 1'
#
loop_
_entity.id
_entity.type
_entity.pdbx_description
1 polymer ?
#
loop_
_entity_poly.entity_id
_entity_poly.type
_entity_poly.pdbx_seq_one_letter_code
_entity_poly.pdbx_strand_id
1 'polypeptide(L)'
;NKCSVITDKAGTVLNDHADIASRWKEYIEILYKDDDLGEIEVLEKEGEVVEENLGFTIMREEFEMALKKLKNNKATGFDDLRAELLKESGPLM
;
A
#
# COMPACT_ATOMS: atom_id res chain seq x y z
N ASN A 1 10.27 -31.42 0.50
CA ASN A 1 9.36 -31.77 -0.60
C ASN A 1 8.14 -30.88 -0.58
N LYS A 2 8.15 -29.79 -1.36
CA LYS A 2 6.94 -28.98 -1.61
C LYS A 2 6.07 -29.78 -2.59
N CYS A 3 4.95 -30.29 -2.13
CA CYS A 3 3.96 -30.91 -3.01
C CYS A 3 3.12 -29.76 -3.59
N SER A 4 3.47 -29.25 -4.78
CA SER A 4 2.69 -28.21 -5.46
C SER A 4 1.60 -28.86 -6.30
N VAL A 5 0.70 -29.57 -5.65
CA VAL A 5 -0.43 -30.23 -6.29
C VAL A 5 -1.66 -29.36 -6.04
N ILE A 6 -2.39 -29.00 -7.09
CA ILE A 6 -3.61 -28.19 -7.00
C ILE A 6 -4.78 -28.94 -7.64
N THR A 7 -5.98 -28.40 -7.51
CA THR A 7 -7.18 -29.03 -8.06
C THR A 7 -7.79 -28.17 -9.16
N ASP A 8 -8.25 -28.80 -10.23
CA ASP A 8 -9.06 -28.13 -11.25
C ASP A 8 -10.47 -27.76 -10.71
N LYS A 9 -11.32 -27.19 -11.56
CA LYS A 9 -12.70 -26.83 -11.17
C LYS A 9 -13.61 -28.04 -10.91
N ALA A 10 -13.31 -29.18 -11.50
CA ALA A 10 -14.10 -30.41 -11.40
C ALA A 10 -13.69 -31.30 -10.21
N GLY A 11 -12.63 -30.94 -9.49
CA GLY A 11 -12.11 -31.72 -8.37
C GLY A 11 -10.95 -32.65 -8.75
N THR A 12 -10.44 -32.58 -9.98
CA THR A 12 -9.32 -33.40 -10.45
C THR A 12 -7.99 -32.82 -9.99
N VAL A 13 -7.12 -33.70 -9.54
CA VAL A 13 -5.78 -33.35 -9.04
C VAL A 13 -4.83 -33.08 -10.21
N LEU A 14 -4.23 -31.88 -10.23
CA LEU A 14 -3.23 -31.42 -11.18
C LEU A 14 -1.84 -31.41 -10.52
N ASN A 15 -0.87 -32.09 -11.14
CA ASN A 15 0.50 -32.17 -10.67
C ASN A 15 1.54 -31.74 -11.73
N ASP A 16 1.12 -31.56 -12.99
CA ASP A 16 1.97 -31.04 -14.05
C ASP A 16 2.09 -29.52 -13.98
N HIS A 17 3.29 -29.00 -14.23
CA HIS A 17 3.57 -27.57 -14.12
C HIS A 17 2.80 -26.71 -15.12
N ALA A 18 2.58 -27.20 -16.35
CA ALA A 18 1.83 -26.46 -17.37
C ALA A 18 0.33 -26.41 -17.04
N ASP A 19 -0.21 -27.51 -16.51
CA ASP A 19 -1.60 -27.59 -16.06
C ASP A 19 -1.84 -26.68 -14.85
N ILE A 20 -0.90 -26.67 -13.90
CA ILE A 20 -0.91 -25.77 -12.74
C ILE A 20 -0.92 -24.31 -13.19
N ALA A 21 -0.01 -23.92 -14.09
CA ALA A 21 0.08 -22.55 -14.60
C ALA A 21 -1.20 -22.13 -15.34
N SER A 22 -1.78 -23.04 -16.14
CA SER A 22 -3.02 -22.80 -16.87
C SER A 22 -4.20 -22.60 -15.92
N ARG A 23 -4.29 -23.39 -14.86
CA ARG A 23 -5.33 -23.26 -13.82
C ARG A 23 -5.20 -21.96 -13.02
N TRP A 24 -3.98 -21.49 -12.76
CA TRP A 24 -3.73 -20.18 -12.15
C TRP A 24 -4.15 -19.03 -13.06
N LYS A 25 -3.80 -19.11 -14.35
CA LYS A 25 -4.23 -18.13 -15.36
C LYS A 25 -5.76 -18.03 -15.41
N GLU A 26 -6.43 -19.18 -15.54
CA GLU A 26 -7.89 -19.26 -15.57
C GLU A 26 -8.52 -18.67 -14.29
N TYR A 27 -7.94 -18.93 -13.12
CA TYR A 27 -8.42 -18.38 -11.85
C TYR A 27 -8.33 -16.85 -11.82
N ILE A 28 -7.18 -16.29 -12.22
CA ILE A 28 -6.95 -14.85 -12.28
C ILE A 28 -7.91 -14.20 -13.27
N GLU A 29 -8.10 -14.79 -14.45
CA GLU A 29 -9.06 -14.29 -15.44
C GLU A 29 -10.50 -14.28 -14.92
N ILE A 30 -10.88 -15.19 -14.02
CA ILE A 30 -12.20 -15.16 -13.37
C ILE A 30 -12.27 -14.05 -12.33
N LEU A 31 -11.24 -13.89 -11.50
CA LEU A 31 -11.18 -12.86 -10.47
C LEU A 31 -11.27 -11.44 -11.06
N TYR A 32 -10.71 -11.23 -12.25
CA TYR A 32 -10.64 -9.93 -12.92
C TYR A 32 -11.58 -9.83 -14.13
N LYS A 33 -12.54 -10.74 -14.30
CA LYS A 33 -13.57 -10.59 -15.34
C LYS A 33 -14.59 -9.55 -14.89
N ASP A 34 -14.74 -8.49 -15.69
CA ASP A 34 -15.49 -7.27 -15.41
C ASP A 34 -16.99 -7.44 -15.06
N ASP A 35 -17.58 -8.64 -15.24
CA ASP A 35 -19.02 -8.84 -15.01
C ASP A 35 -19.43 -8.86 -13.52
N ASP A 36 -18.49 -9.13 -12.60
CA ASP A 36 -18.70 -9.07 -11.13
C ASP A 36 -17.89 -7.95 -10.46
N LEU A 37 -17.17 -7.15 -11.26
CA LEU A 37 -16.56 -5.89 -10.84
C LEU A 37 -17.61 -4.77 -10.84
N GLY A 38 -18.80 -5.09 -10.32
CA GLY A 38 -19.78 -4.11 -9.92
C GLY A 38 -19.07 -3.13 -9.00
N GLU A 39 -18.82 -1.94 -9.54
CA GLU A 39 -18.06 -0.90 -8.85
C GLU A 39 -16.68 -1.39 -8.37
N ILE A 40 -15.69 -1.55 -9.28
CA ILE A 40 -14.34 -0.99 -8.94
C ILE A 40 -14.49 0.54 -8.90
N GLU A 41 -15.31 1.00 -7.97
CA GLU A 41 -15.45 2.36 -7.50
C GLU A 41 -14.74 2.46 -6.14
N VAL A 42 -13.82 1.52 -5.86
CA VAL A 42 -12.93 1.54 -4.69
C VAL A 42 -11.45 1.57 -5.12
N LEU A 43 -11.16 2.23 -6.23
CA LEU A 43 -9.96 3.06 -6.21
C LEU A 43 -10.36 4.24 -5.33
N GLU A 44 -10.05 4.18 -4.03
CA GLU A 44 -10.28 5.29 -3.09
C GLU A 44 -9.83 6.57 -3.79
N LYS A 45 -10.78 7.43 -4.16
CA LYS A 45 -10.43 8.73 -4.74
C LYS A 45 -9.55 9.44 -3.73
N GLU A 46 -8.46 10.05 -4.17
CA GLU A 46 -7.63 10.90 -3.30
C GLU A 46 -8.54 11.94 -2.61
N GLY A 47 -8.88 11.71 -1.34
CA GLY A 47 -9.80 12.53 -0.55
C GLY A 47 -11.04 11.84 0.03
N GLU A 48 -11.43 10.66 -0.47
CA GLU A 48 -12.55 9.87 0.06
C GLU A 48 -12.02 8.78 1.00
N VAL A 49 -11.50 9.19 2.16
CA VAL A 49 -11.13 8.25 3.22
C VAL A 49 -12.32 8.11 4.16
N VAL A 50 -12.78 6.87 4.39
CA VAL A 50 -13.79 6.57 5.41
C VAL A 50 -13.29 7.10 6.76
N GLU A 51 -14.10 7.85 7.49
CA GLU A 51 -13.69 8.50 8.75
C GLU A 51 -13.08 7.52 9.76
N GLU A 52 -13.58 6.28 9.78
CA GLU A 52 -13.06 5.17 10.60
C GLU A 52 -11.62 4.76 10.26
N ASN A 53 -11.18 5.01 9.03
CA ASN A 53 -9.83 4.73 8.53
C ASN A 53 -8.87 5.93 8.70
N LEU A 54 -9.38 7.11 9.09
CA LEU A 54 -8.58 8.34 9.17
C LEU A 54 -7.56 8.33 10.33
N GLY A 55 -7.70 7.39 11.26
CA GLY A 55 -6.84 7.28 12.44
C GLY A 55 -6.96 8.49 13.36
N PHE A 56 -6.01 8.62 14.29
CA PHE A 56 -5.96 9.79 15.17
C PHE A 56 -5.35 11.00 14.44
N THR A 57 -5.93 12.18 14.65
CA THR A 57 -5.34 13.44 14.22
C THR A 57 -3.99 13.64 14.89
N ILE A 58 -2.98 14.02 14.10
CA ILE A 58 -1.64 14.33 14.61
C ILE A 58 -1.71 15.52 15.57
N MET A 59 -1.20 15.34 16.79
CA MET A 59 -1.11 16.42 17.77
C MET A 59 0.08 17.34 17.47
N ARG A 60 -0.03 18.60 17.88
CA ARG A 60 1.04 19.60 17.69
C ARG A 60 2.34 19.15 18.36
N GLU A 61 2.24 18.56 19.54
CA GLU A 61 3.36 18.08 20.33
C GLU A 61 4.09 16.91 19.63
N GLU A 62 3.35 16.04 18.95
CA GLU A 62 3.92 14.95 18.15
C GLU A 62 4.72 15.51 16.97
N PHE A 63 4.16 16.49 16.27
CA PHE A 63 4.83 17.18 15.18
C PHE A 63 6.11 17.89 15.65
N GLU A 64 6.03 18.65 16.75
CA GLU A 64 7.19 19.34 17.32
C GLU A 64 8.28 18.37 17.77
N MET A 65 7.91 17.23 18.36
CA MET A 65 8.87 16.20 18.74
C MET A 65 9.55 15.58 17.52
N ALA A 66 8.81 15.29 16.46
CA ALA A 66 9.36 14.76 15.21
C ALA A 66 10.32 15.76 14.56
N LEU A 67 9.95 17.03 14.51
CA LEU A 67 10.79 18.11 13.98
C LEU A 67 12.10 18.23 14.77
N LYS A 68 12.06 18.19 16.10
CA LYS A 68 13.25 18.22 16.96
C LYS A 68 14.17 17.01 16.75
N LYS A 69 13.61 15.83 16.51
CA LYS A 69 14.36 14.57 16.27
C LYS A 69 15.08 14.54 14.92
N LEU A 70 14.70 15.38 13.97
CA LEU A 70 15.34 15.45 12.65
C LEU A 70 16.84 15.73 12.81
N LYS A 71 17.72 15.02 12.09
CA LYS A 71 19.17 15.19 12.23
C LYS A 71 19.65 16.37 11.39
N ASN A 72 20.55 17.17 11.96
CA ASN A 72 21.23 18.24 11.25
C ASN A 72 22.30 17.67 10.29
N ASN A 73 22.68 18.48 9.29
CA ASN A 73 23.72 18.21 8.31
C ASN A 73 23.51 16.91 7.53
N LYS A 74 22.24 16.57 7.24
CA LYS A 74 21.88 15.50 6.32
C LYS A 74 21.70 16.05 4.92
N ALA A 75 21.91 15.18 3.92
CA ALA A 75 21.62 15.50 2.53
C ALA A 75 20.14 15.86 2.40
N THR A 76 19.87 16.87 1.60
CA THR A 76 18.52 17.32 1.27
C THR A 76 17.82 16.33 0.35
N GLY A 77 16.49 16.40 0.30
CA GLY A 77 15.70 15.63 -0.65
C GLY A 77 15.68 16.28 -2.03
N PHE A 78 14.74 15.85 -2.88
CA PHE A 78 14.52 16.45 -4.19
C PHE A 78 14.10 17.93 -4.12
N ASP A 79 13.54 18.35 -2.99
CA ASP A 79 13.14 19.73 -2.71
C ASP A 79 14.29 20.67 -2.34
N ASP A 80 15.51 20.13 -2.15
CA ASP A 80 16.71 20.81 -1.68
C ASP A 80 16.54 21.57 -0.33
N LEU A 81 15.54 21.18 0.48
CA LEU A 81 15.30 21.81 1.79
C LEU A 81 16.09 21.15 2.91
N ARG A 82 16.78 21.98 3.69
CA ARG A 82 17.58 21.54 4.84
C ARG A 82 16.74 21.39 6.09
N ALA A 83 17.08 20.40 6.91
CA ALA A 83 16.44 20.14 8.20
C ALA A 83 16.48 21.35 9.14
N GLU A 84 17.58 22.11 9.13
CA GLU A 84 17.77 23.31 9.93
C GLU A 84 16.78 24.40 9.53
N LEU A 85 16.55 24.58 8.22
CA LEU A 85 15.60 25.58 7.75
C LEU A 85 14.18 25.28 8.25
N LEU A 86 13.78 24.01 8.24
CA LEU A 86 12.48 23.59 8.76
C LEU A 86 12.35 23.85 10.27
N LYS A 87 13.41 23.59 11.05
CA LYS A 87 13.42 23.85 12.50
C LYS A 87 13.34 25.33 12.85
N GLU A 88 13.97 26.19 12.05
CA GLU A 88 14.00 27.64 12.26
C GLU A 88 12.80 28.37 11.62
N SER A 89 12.02 27.69 10.75
CA SER A 89 10.85 28.27 10.08
C SER A 89 9.59 28.41 10.96
N GLY A 90 9.62 27.86 12.18
CA GLY A 90 8.53 27.95 13.15
C GLY A 90 8.62 29.18 14.05
N PRO A 91 7.54 29.56 14.75
CA PRO A 91 7.57 30.68 15.69
C PRO A 91 8.54 30.39 16.84
N LEU A 92 9.48 31.31 17.07
CA LEU A 92 10.28 31.40 18.29
C LEU A 92 9.33 31.43 19.50
N MET A 93 9.41 30.42 20.38
CA MET A 93 8.99 30.58 21.77
C MET A 93 10.22 30.97 22.60
#